data_AF-X1VWF9-F1
#
_entry.id   AF-X1VWF9-F1
#
_cell.length_a   1.000
_cell.length_b   1.000
_cell.length_c   1.000
_cell.angle_alpha   90.00
_cell.angle_beta   90.00
_cell.angle_gamma   90.00
#
_symmetry.space_group_name_H-M   'P 1'
#
loop_
_entity.id
_entity.type
_entity.pdbx_description
1 polymer ?
#
loop_
_entity_poly.entity_id
_entity_poly.type
_entity_poly.pdbx_seq_one_letter_code
_entity_poly.pdbx_strand_id
1 'polypeptide(L)'
;SEGLPVKIIKFEPGIVYDIKEFEQFYIEQKATILGEVDLEKEKIKNWIRDPESLELPEHFQRLLNVSRNLRETFEGERPDLTDQSRSGYSMALSSILTSYNLFSDEEIIRIMIAQPRGKLRENTPEYLIYTLKKAKGSNNNIALLSEEEQKEIENLVLPKEIKLEEIDQKRLNKTALPTAGFSYC
;
A
#
# COMPACT_ATOMS: atom_id res chain seq x y z
N SER A 1 -15.78 7.69 -29.88
CA SER A 1 -15.82 9.14 -30.09
C SER A 1 -14.79 9.49 -31.14
N GLU A 2 -15.22 9.93 -32.32
CA GLU A 2 -14.30 10.54 -33.28
C GLU A 2 -13.77 11.84 -32.65
N GLY A 3 -12.45 11.98 -32.57
CA GLY A 3 -11.81 13.16 -31.99
C GLY A 3 -12.16 14.40 -32.82
N LEU A 4 -12.41 15.53 -32.14
CA LEU A 4 -12.67 16.81 -32.81
C LEU A 4 -11.50 17.13 -33.76
N PRO A 5 -11.77 17.59 -34.99
CA PRO A 5 -10.73 17.89 -35.95
C PRO A 5 -9.83 19.00 -35.41
N VAL A 6 -8.57 18.67 -35.13
CA VAL A 6 -7.58 19.62 -34.66
C VAL A 6 -6.99 20.33 -35.89
N LYS A 7 -7.08 21.65 -35.92
CA LYS A 7 -6.48 22.47 -36.99
C LYS A 7 -5.31 23.24 -36.42
N ILE A 8 -4.12 23.04 -36.97
CA ILE A 8 -2.97 23.89 -36.65
C ILE A 8 -3.28 25.29 -37.16
N ILE A 9 -3.47 26.22 -36.23
CA ILE A 9 -3.82 27.62 -36.51
C ILE A 9 -2.60 28.47 -36.88
N LYS A 10 -1.39 28.06 -36.45
CA LYS A 10 -0.14 28.75 -36.77
C LYS A 10 1.04 27.80 -36.59
N PHE A 11 1.94 27.73 -37.57
CA PHE A 11 3.19 26.97 -37.51
C PHE A 11 4.34 27.89 -37.92
N GLU A 12 5.19 28.26 -36.96
CA GLU A 12 6.32 29.16 -37.17
C GLU A 12 7.63 28.41 -36.86
N PRO A 13 8.17 27.64 -37.82
CA PRO A 13 9.33 26.77 -37.61
C PRO A 13 10.64 27.53 -37.37
N GLY A 14 10.65 28.86 -37.55
CA GLY A 14 11.78 29.74 -37.29
C GLY A 14 11.82 30.32 -35.88
N ILE A 15 10.84 30.04 -35.02
CA ILE A 15 10.90 30.44 -33.62
C ILE A 15 11.96 29.59 -32.93
N VAL A 16 13.04 30.23 -32.52
CA VAL A 16 14.04 29.67 -31.62
C VAL A 16 13.70 30.16 -30.23
N TYR A 17 13.27 29.24 -29.36
CA TYR A 17 13.04 29.58 -27.96
C TYR A 17 14.37 29.53 -27.20
N ASP A 18 14.61 30.53 -26.36
CA ASP A 18 15.68 30.44 -25.38
C ASP A 18 15.17 29.62 -24.18
N ILE A 19 15.89 28.56 -23.82
CA ILE A 19 15.55 27.73 -22.67
C ILE A 19 15.43 28.57 -21.38
N LYS A 20 16.15 29.70 -21.29
CA LYS A 20 16.10 30.64 -20.18
C LYS A 20 14.73 31.29 -19.98
N GLU A 21 13.96 31.48 -21.05
CA GLU A 21 12.59 32.02 -20.98
C GLU A 21 11.64 31.10 -20.20
N PHE A 22 12.01 29.83 -20.06
CA PHE A 22 11.25 28.82 -19.33
C PHE A 22 11.77 28.53 -17.92
N GLU A 23 12.86 29.17 -17.48
CA GLU A 23 13.41 28.94 -16.13
C GLU A 23 12.38 29.20 -15.03
N GLN A 24 11.49 30.17 -15.21
CA GLN A 24 10.39 30.46 -14.27
C GLN A 24 9.37 29.32 -14.15
N PHE A 25 9.32 28.40 -15.11
CA PHE A 25 8.46 27.21 -15.11
C PHE A 25 9.20 25.95 -14.68
N TYR A 26 10.48 26.04 -14.33
CA TYR A 26 11.23 24.89 -13.87
C TYR A 26 10.70 24.46 -12.50
N ILE A 27 10.19 23.24 -12.47
CA ILE A 27 9.77 22.60 -11.23
C ILE A 27 10.99 21.83 -10.72
N GLU A 28 11.43 22.17 -9.51
CA GLU A 28 12.48 21.41 -8.83
C GLU A 28 12.03 19.95 -8.66
N GLN A 29 12.73 19.03 -9.33
CA GLN A 29 12.48 17.61 -9.18
C GLN A 29 13.11 17.13 -7.88
N LYS A 30 12.28 16.99 -6.84
CA LYS A 30 12.71 16.33 -5.62
C LYS A 30 12.95 14.84 -5.89
N ALA A 31 14.10 14.34 -5.46
CA ALA A 31 14.41 12.92 -5.55
C ALA A 31 13.31 12.13 -4.82
N THR A 32 12.71 11.16 -5.52
CA THR A 32 11.74 10.25 -4.91
C THR A 32 12.50 9.13 -4.22
N ILE A 33 12.33 9.00 -2.90
CA ILE A 33 12.85 7.87 -2.15
C ILE A 33 12.03 6.64 -2.51
N LEU A 34 12.71 5.57 -2.92
CA LEU A 34 12.09 4.29 -3.25
C LEU A 34 12.45 3.28 -2.15
N GLY A 35 11.47 2.51 -1.70
CA GLY A 35 11.69 1.34 -0.86
C GLY A 35 12.16 0.12 -1.66
N GLU A 36 12.47 -0.95 -0.95
CA GLU A 36 12.87 -2.22 -1.53
C GLU A 36 11.65 -3.12 -1.76
N VAL A 37 11.66 -3.79 -2.91
CA VAL A 37 10.67 -4.81 -3.31
C VAL A 37 11.45 -5.85 -4.09
N ASP A 38 11.41 -7.09 -3.59
CA ASP A 38 12.01 -8.25 -4.24
C ASP A 38 10.91 -9.19 -4.72
N LEU A 39 10.51 -9.01 -5.99
CA LEU A 39 9.46 -9.79 -6.63
C LEU A 39 9.81 -10.08 -8.07
N GLU A 40 9.60 -11.34 -8.47
CA GLU A 40 9.78 -11.77 -9.84
C GLU A 40 8.67 -11.23 -10.75
N LYS A 41 9.08 -10.50 -11.80
CA LYS A 41 8.15 -9.93 -12.79
C LYS A 41 7.28 -10.99 -13.46
N GLU A 42 7.79 -12.20 -13.66
CA GLU A 42 7.05 -13.28 -14.34
C GLU A 42 5.86 -13.76 -13.49
N LYS A 43 6.03 -13.81 -12.17
CA LYS A 43 4.94 -14.11 -11.23
C LYS A 43 3.82 -13.08 -11.37
N ILE A 44 4.18 -11.81 -11.45
CA ILE A 44 3.23 -10.69 -11.62
C ILE A 44 2.52 -10.76 -12.98
N LYS A 45 3.23 -11.12 -14.06
CA LYS A 45 2.58 -11.32 -15.37
C LYS A 45 1.49 -12.38 -15.32
N ASN A 46 1.72 -13.48 -14.60
CA ASN A 46 0.73 -14.54 -14.46
C ASN A 46 -0.53 -14.04 -13.74
N TRP A 47 -0.36 -13.25 -12.68
CA TRP A 47 -1.47 -12.61 -11.96
C TRP A 47 -2.25 -11.60 -12.81
N ILE A 48 -1.58 -10.82 -13.66
CA ILE A 48 -2.25 -9.88 -14.56
C ILE A 48 -3.07 -10.61 -15.63
N ARG A 49 -2.58 -11.77 -16.12
CA ARG A 49 -3.27 -12.55 -17.16
C ARG A 49 -4.59 -13.12 -16.70
N ASP A 50 -4.69 -13.49 -15.43
CA ASP A 50 -5.90 -14.05 -14.84
C ASP A 50 -6.18 -13.43 -13.46
N PRO A 51 -6.69 -12.20 -13.42
CA PRO A 51 -6.89 -11.47 -12.17
C PRO A 51 -8.07 -12.01 -11.35
N GLU A 52 -9.00 -12.74 -11.99
CA GLU A 52 -10.20 -13.27 -11.32
C GLU A 52 -9.89 -14.53 -10.50
N SER A 53 -8.76 -15.21 -10.77
CA SER A 53 -8.27 -16.33 -9.96
C SER A 53 -7.39 -15.91 -8.79
N LEU A 54 -7.20 -14.60 -8.58
CA LEU A 54 -6.41 -14.10 -7.47
C LEU A 54 -7.09 -14.33 -6.13
N GLU A 55 -6.51 -15.23 -5.36
CA GLU A 55 -6.84 -15.36 -3.94
C GLU A 55 -6.26 -14.17 -3.18
N LEU A 56 -7.15 -13.33 -2.66
CA LEU A 56 -6.81 -12.24 -1.75
C LEU A 56 -6.74 -12.74 -0.31
N PRO A 57 -5.89 -12.15 0.55
CA PRO A 57 -5.75 -12.61 1.93
C PRO A 57 -7.05 -12.45 2.72
N GLU A 58 -7.40 -13.44 3.56
CA GLU A 58 -8.63 -13.38 4.36
C GLU A 58 -8.66 -12.15 5.30
N HIS A 59 -7.50 -11.77 5.83
CA HIS A 59 -7.36 -10.59 6.68
C HIS A 59 -7.60 -9.28 5.89
N PHE A 60 -7.32 -9.24 4.59
CA PHE A 60 -7.68 -8.10 3.73
C PHE A 60 -9.20 -7.92 3.68
N GLN A 61 -9.95 -9.01 3.49
CA GLN A 61 -11.41 -8.96 3.46
C GLN A 61 -12.00 -8.50 4.80
N ARG A 62 -11.42 -8.95 5.92
CA ARG A 62 -11.81 -8.45 7.25
C ARG A 62 -11.54 -6.95 7.38
N LEU A 63 -10.39 -6.48 6.89
CA LEU A 63 -10.01 -5.06 6.93
C LEU A 63 -10.93 -4.18 6.10
N LEU A 64 -11.40 -4.65 4.93
CA LEU A 64 -12.39 -3.92 4.13
C LEU A 64 -13.70 -3.66 4.89
N ASN A 65 -14.09 -4.56 5.80
CA ASN A 65 -15.33 -4.40 6.58
C ASN A 65 -15.20 -3.40 7.74
N VAL A 66 -13.99 -3.13 8.22
CA VAL A 66 -13.76 -2.27 9.39
C VAL A 66 -13.17 -0.91 9.00
N SER A 67 -12.32 -0.87 7.97
CA SER A 67 -11.65 0.36 7.52
C SER A 67 -12.40 0.97 6.34
N ARG A 68 -13.22 1.99 6.63
CA ARG A 68 -13.93 2.76 5.59
C ARG A 68 -12.95 3.33 4.56
N ASN A 69 -11.84 3.91 5.02
CA ASN A 69 -10.84 4.52 4.14
C ASN A 69 -10.20 3.51 3.20
N LEU A 70 -9.86 2.31 3.69
CA LEU A 70 -9.32 1.24 2.84
C LEU A 70 -10.37 0.79 1.81
N ARG A 71 -11.60 0.54 2.27
CA ARG A 71 -12.71 0.10 1.41
C ARG A 71 -13.01 1.08 0.29
N GLU A 72 -13.24 2.35 0.63
CA GLU A 72 -13.53 3.40 -0.36
C GLU A 72 -12.34 3.62 -1.32
N THR A 73 -11.10 3.44 -0.84
CA THR A 73 -9.91 3.51 -1.70
C THR A 73 -9.82 2.33 -2.67
N PHE A 74 -10.14 1.12 -2.20
CA PHE A 74 -10.17 -0.09 -3.02
C PHE A 74 -11.29 -0.02 -4.07
N GLU A 75 -12.48 0.41 -3.67
CA GLU A 75 -13.66 0.58 -4.54
C GLU A 75 -13.51 1.74 -5.53
N GLY A 76 -12.60 2.69 -5.27
CA GLY A 76 -12.39 3.87 -6.09
C GLY A 76 -13.49 4.92 -5.89
N GLU A 77 -13.91 5.11 -4.64
CA GLU A 77 -15.03 5.97 -4.23
C GLU A 77 -14.68 6.90 -3.07
N ARG A 78 -13.38 7.04 -2.73
CA ARG A 78 -12.90 7.86 -1.62
C ARG A 78 -12.93 9.37 -1.96
N PRO A 79 -13.84 10.17 -1.38
CA PRO A 79 -14.08 11.55 -1.81
C PRO A 79 -13.02 12.55 -1.31
N ASP A 80 -12.32 12.25 -0.22
CA ASP A 80 -11.31 13.11 0.40
C ASP A 80 -9.91 12.99 -0.25
N LEU A 81 -9.75 12.11 -1.24
CA LEU A 81 -8.49 11.94 -1.95
C LEU A 81 -8.24 13.12 -2.91
N THR A 82 -7.09 13.80 -2.78
CA THR A 82 -6.73 14.93 -3.65
C THR A 82 -6.66 14.55 -5.14
N ASP A 83 -6.15 13.35 -5.44
CA ASP A 83 -6.07 12.81 -6.79
C ASP A 83 -7.18 11.77 -7.00
N GLN A 84 -8.25 12.17 -7.67
CA GLN A 84 -9.41 11.34 -7.99
C GLN A 84 -9.21 10.46 -9.24
N SER A 85 -8.01 10.44 -9.82
CA SER A 85 -7.71 9.57 -10.97
C SER A 85 -7.58 8.10 -10.57
N ARG A 86 -7.71 7.20 -11.54
CA ARG A 86 -7.44 5.76 -11.34
C ARG A 86 -6.04 5.50 -10.77
N SER A 87 -5.04 6.31 -11.16
CA SER A 87 -3.68 6.24 -10.60
C SER A 87 -3.60 6.75 -9.17
N GLY A 88 -4.39 7.78 -8.82
CA GLY A 88 -4.49 8.30 -7.47
C GLY A 88 -4.99 7.24 -6.50
N TYR A 89 -6.10 6.58 -6.84
CA TYR A 89 -6.65 5.47 -6.06
C TYR A 89 -5.67 4.30 -5.89
N SER A 90 -5.00 3.93 -6.98
CA SER A 90 -3.99 2.89 -6.98
C SER A 90 -2.79 3.21 -6.07
N MET A 91 -2.28 4.44 -6.13
CA MET A 91 -1.20 4.88 -5.26
C MET A 91 -1.65 4.94 -3.79
N ALA A 92 -2.84 5.49 -3.53
CA ALA A 92 -3.41 5.56 -2.18
C ALA A 92 -3.59 4.16 -1.58
N LEU A 93 -4.09 3.20 -2.36
CA LEU A 93 -4.24 1.81 -1.94
C LEU A 93 -2.88 1.21 -1.56
N SER A 94 -1.87 1.34 -2.41
CA SER A 94 -0.52 0.86 -2.10
C SER A 94 0.05 1.49 -0.83
N SER A 95 -0.15 2.79 -0.63
CA SER A 95 0.30 3.50 0.59
C SER A 95 -0.41 3.03 1.85
N ILE A 96 -1.73 2.80 1.82
CA ILE A 96 -2.49 2.29 2.97
C ILE A 96 -2.03 0.86 3.31
N LEU A 97 -1.93 -0.03 2.31
CA LEU A 97 -1.54 -1.42 2.56
C LEU A 97 -0.11 -1.51 3.12
N THR A 98 0.81 -0.71 2.60
CA THR A 98 2.18 -0.66 3.11
C THR A 98 2.28 -0.03 4.51
N SER A 99 1.32 0.79 4.94
CA SER A 99 1.37 1.41 6.28
C SER A 99 0.90 0.46 7.37
N TYR A 100 0.10 -0.55 7.01
CA TYR A 100 -0.41 -1.52 7.97
C TYR A 100 0.68 -2.50 8.44
N ASN A 101 1.75 -2.67 7.65
CA ASN A 101 2.83 -3.64 7.93
C ASN A 101 2.30 -5.08 8.18
N LEU A 102 1.16 -5.41 7.55
CA LEU A 102 0.50 -6.71 7.68
C LEU A 102 0.62 -7.56 6.42
N PHE A 103 0.82 -6.93 5.28
CA PHE A 103 0.81 -7.57 3.98
C PHE A 103 2.24 -7.74 3.47
N SER A 104 2.53 -8.90 2.92
CA SER A 104 3.71 -9.12 2.10
C SER A 104 3.63 -8.34 0.79
N ASP A 105 4.77 -8.07 0.16
CA ASP A 105 4.83 -7.41 -1.14
C ASP A 105 3.98 -8.14 -2.20
N GLU A 106 3.93 -9.49 -2.15
CA GLU A 106 3.08 -10.29 -3.04
C GLU A 106 1.59 -10.06 -2.83
N GLU A 107 1.15 -10.01 -1.57
CA GLU A 107 -0.25 -9.76 -1.23
C GLU A 107 -0.67 -8.36 -1.67
N ILE A 108 0.18 -7.35 -1.44
CA ILE A 108 -0.09 -5.98 -1.87
C ILE A 108 -0.25 -5.92 -3.39
N ILE A 109 0.64 -6.58 -4.15
CA ILE A 109 0.55 -6.60 -5.62
C ILE A 109 -0.71 -7.33 -6.09
N ARG A 110 -1.10 -8.45 -5.49
CA ARG A 110 -2.35 -9.15 -5.82
C ARG A 110 -3.58 -8.27 -5.55
N ILE A 111 -3.61 -7.59 -4.40
CA ILE A 111 -4.68 -6.63 -4.06
C ILE A 111 -4.71 -5.47 -5.07
N MET A 112 -3.55 -4.93 -5.45
CA MET A 112 -3.42 -3.88 -6.46
C MET A 112 -3.96 -4.31 -7.83
N ILE A 113 -3.72 -5.56 -8.25
CA ILE A 113 -4.24 -6.11 -9.50
C ILE A 113 -5.76 -6.32 -9.43
N ALA A 114 -6.26 -6.78 -8.28
CA ALA A 114 -7.68 -7.03 -8.04
C ALA A 114 -8.51 -5.75 -7.84
N GLN A 115 -7.90 -4.58 -7.74
CA GLN A 115 -8.59 -3.31 -7.54
C GLN A 115 -9.58 -3.01 -8.68
N PRO A 116 -10.91 -2.95 -8.43
CA PRO A 116 -11.92 -2.87 -9.50
C PRO A 116 -11.79 -1.60 -10.36
N ARG A 117 -11.56 -0.45 -9.72
CA ARG A 117 -11.41 0.86 -10.39
C ARG A 117 -9.97 1.36 -10.44
N GLY A 118 -9.01 0.51 -10.10
CA GLY A 118 -7.59 0.83 -10.14
C GLY A 118 -7.06 1.01 -11.55
N LYS A 119 -5.99 1.78 -11.72
CA LYS A 119 -5.24 1.81 -13.00
C LYS A 119 -4.41 0.53 -13.14
N LEU A 120 -4.02 -0.07 -12.03
CA LEU A 120 -2.93 -1.05 -11.92
C LEU A 120 -3.17 -2.41 -12.61
N ARG A 121 -4.43 -2.84 -12.76
CA ARG A 121 -4.78 -4.05 -13.54
C ARG A 121 -4.29 -3.99 -15.00
N GLU A 122 -4.22 -2.80 -15.58
CA GLU A 122 -3.83 -2.57 -16.98
C GLU A 122 -2.32 -2.30 -17.15
N ASN A 123 -1.56 -2.31 -16.05
CA ASN A 123 -0.17 -1.89 -16.05
C ASN A 123 0.80 -3.07 -16.12
N THR A 124 2.04 -2.77 -16.52
CA THR A 124 3.10 -3.77 -16.58
C THR A 124 3.60 -4.15 -15.18
N PRO A 125 4.26 -5.32 -15.02
CA PRO A 125 4.93 -5.69 -13.79
C PRO A 125 5.88 -4.61 -13.26
N GLU A 126 6.60 -3.91 -14.15
CA GLU A 126 7.50 -2.82 -13.79
C GLU A 126 6.78 -1.69 -13.08
N TYR A 127 5.60 -1.31 -13.58
CA TYR A 127 4.84 -0.21 -13.03
C TYR A 127 4.21 -0.57 -11.68
N LEU A 128 3.73 -1.82 -11.52
CA LEU A 128 3.25 -2.34 -10.24
C LEU A 128 4.35 -2.32 -9.18
N ILE A 129 5.54 -2.86 -9.51
CA ILE A 129 6.71 -2.84 -8.63
C ILE A 129 7.11 -1.40 -8.30
N TYR A 130 7.18 -0.52 -9.29
CA TYR A 130 7.55 0.88 -9.08
C TYR A 130 6.58 1.59 -8.14
N THR A 131 5.27 1.35 -8.29
CA THR A 131 4.23 1.92 -7.43
C THR A 131 4.40 1.45 -5.99
N LEU A 132 4.63 0.15 -5.78
CA LEU A 132 4.90 -0.40 -4.45
C LEU A 132 6.18 0.17 -3.83
N LYS A 133 7.29 0.25 -4.60
CA LYS A 133 8.53 0.87 -4.15
C LYS A 133 8.33 2.32 -3.74
N LYS A 134 7.56 3.09 -4.52
CA LYS A 134 7.23 4.48 -4.20
C LYS A 134 6.39 4.59 -2.92
N ALA A 135 5.41 3.70 -2.74
CA ALA A 135 4.59 3.66 -1.52
C ALA A 135 5.44 3.35 -0.27
N LYS A 136 6.29 2.31 -0.32
CA LYS A 136 7.21 1.96 0.77
C LYS A 136 8.20 3.08 1.09
N GLY A 137 8.74 3.74 0.06
CA GLY A 137 9.65 4.87 0.23
C GLY A 137 8.97 6.11 0.83
N SER A 138 7.68 6.31 0.54
CA SER A 138 6.88 7.41 1.10
C SER A 138 6.41 7.15 2.54
N ASN A 139 6.13 5.91 2.92
CA ASN A 139 5.62 5.56 4.25
C ASN A 139 6.65 5.70 5.37
N ASN A 140 7.94 5.79 5.05
CA ASN A 140 8.95 6.21 6.01
C ASN A 140 8.73 7.66 6.54
N ASN A 141 7.72 8.39 6.04
CA ASN A 141 7.40 9.77 6.43
C ASN A 141 5.94 10.03 6.81
N ILE A 142 5.04 9.04 6.88
CA ILE A 142 3.61 9.31 7.15
C ILE A 142 2.98 8.34 8.16
N ALA A 143 2.63 8.85 9.34
CA ALA A 143 1.74 8.19 10.29
C ALA A 143 0.30 8.28 9.77
N LEU A 144 -0.28 7.16 9.30
CA LEU A 144 -1.58 7.14 8.60
C LEU A 144 -2.65 6.23 9.21
N LEU A 145 -2.50 5.88 10.48
CA LEU A 145 -3.55 5.20 11.24
C LEU A 145 -3.64 5.81 12.63
N SER A 146 -4.87 6.04 13.10
CA SER A 146 -5.09 6.32 14.52
C SER A 146 -4.64 5.13 15.38
N GLU A 147 -4.23 5.36 16.63
CA GLU A 147 -3.85 4.27 17.56
C GLU A 147 -4.98 3.25 17.77
N GLU A 148 -6.23 3.70 17.63
CA GLU A 148 -7.44 2.88 17.74
C GLU A 148 -7.57 1.93 16.55
N GLU A 149 -7.39 2.43 15.32
CA GLU A 149 -7.34 1.59 14.12
C GLU A 149 -6.16 0.61 14.20
N GLN A 150 -4.99 1.03 14.67
CA GLN A 150 -3.84 0.13 14.83
C GLN A 150 -4.13 -1.02 15.82
N LYS A 151 -4.74 -0.71 16.98
CA LYS A 151 -5.12 -1.73 17.98
C LYS A 151 -6.22 -2.65 17.50
N GLU A 152 -7.19 -2.15 16.75
CA GLU A 152 -8.26 -2.99 16.20
C GLU A 152 -7.71 -3.93 15.12
N ILE A 153 -6.80 -3.44 14.29
CA ILE A 153 -6.06 -4.21 13.29
C ILE A 153 -5.20 -5.30 13.95
N GLU A 154 -4.41 -4.97 14.97
CA GLU A 154 -3.58 -5.92 15.72
C GLU A 154 -4.43 -7.05 16.35
N ASN A 155 -5.62 -6.71 16.83
CA ASN A 155 -6.58 -7.69 17.38
C ASN A 155 -7.23 -8.60 16.34
N LEU A 156 -7.28 -8.19 15.07
CA LEU A 156 -7.87 -8.95 13.95
C LEU A 156 -6.86 -9.88 13.25
N VAL A 157 -5.56 -9.65 13.43
CA VAL A 157 -4.48 -10.43 12.80
C VAL A 157 -3.93 -11.53 13.71
N LEU A 158 -3.93 -11.34 15.03
CA LEU A 158 -3.48 -12.39 15.94
C LEU A 158 -4.51 -13.53 16.03
N PRO A 159 -4.12 -14.80 15.77
CA PRO A 159 -4.99 -15.92 16.06
C PRO A 159 -5.38 -15.90 17.54
N LYS A 160 -6.67 -16.17 17.84
CA LYS A 160 -7.20 -16.26 19.22
C LYS A 160 -6.38 -17.20 20.11
N GLU A 161 -5.62 -18.13 19.53
CA GLU A 161 -4.81 -19.13 20.22
C GLU A 161 -3.52 -18.56 20.85
N ILE A 162 -2.87 -17.54 20.27
CA ILE A 162 -1.61 -16.99 20.83
C ILE A 162 -1.85 -16.24 22.14
N LYS A 163 -3.03 -15.60 22.29
CA LYS A 163 -3.37 -14.88 23.53
C LYS A 163 -3.58 -15.81 24.73
N LEU A 164 -3.93 -17.08 24.52
CA LEU A 164 -4.09 -18.03 25.63
C LEU A 164 -2.74 -18.51 26.18
N GLU A 165 -1.74 -18.73 25.32
CA GLU A 165 -0.44 -19.22 25.76
C GLU A 165 0.36 -18.16 26.55
N GLU A 166 0.28 -16.87 26.20
CA GLU A 166 0.91 -15.80 26.98
C GLU A 166 0.19 -15.53 28.33
N ILE A 167 -1.13 -15.75 28.39
CA ILE A 167 -1.89 -15.63 29.64
C ILE A 167 -1.56 -16.79 30.58
N ASP A 168 -1.37 -18.01 30.06
CA ASP A 168 -1.00 -19.17 30.87
C ASP A 168 0.47 -19.14 31.34
N GLN A 169 1.42 -18.66 30.53
CA GLN A 169 2.80 -18.47 30.98
C GLN A 169 2.94 -17.38 32.06
N LYS A 170 2.16 -16.30 31.99
CA LYS A 170 2.09 -15.29 33.06
C LYS A 170 1.42 -15.79 34.34
N ARG A 171 0.55 -16.81 34.25
CA ARG A 171 -0.06 -17.47 35.42
C ARG A 171 0.86 -18.51 36.04
N LEU A 172 1.64 -19.27 35.26
CA LEU A 172 2.62 -20.23 35.77
C LEU A 172 3.83 -19.56 36.46
N ASN A 173 4.28 -18.41 35.98
CA ASN A 173 5.44 -17.72 36.58
C ASN A 173 5.12 -16.95 37.88
N LYS A 174 3.86 -16.91 38.32
CA LYS A 174 3.45 -16.30 39.60
C LYS A 174 3.23 -17.30 40.73
N THR A 175 3.27 -18.61 40.46
CA THR A 175 3.08 -19.68 41.47
C THR A 175 4.39 -20.37 41.89
N ALA A 176 5.53 -20.02 41.30
CA ALA A 176 6.83 -20.45 41.82
C ALA A 176 7.23 -19.61 43.04
N LEU A 177 6.76 -20.02 44.24
CA LEU A 177 7.30 -19.56 45.50
C LEU A 177 8.81 -19.89 45.59
N PRO A 178 9.61 -19.01 46.21
CA PRO A 178 11.04 -19.24 46.38
C PRO A 178 11.27 -20.46 47.31
N THR A 179 12.15 -21.35 46.88
CA THR A 179 12.72 -22.41 47.71
C THR A 179 13.38 -21.77 48.94
N ALA A 180 12.75 -21.94 50.10
CA ALA A 180 13.35 -21.63 51.39
C ALA A 180 14.58 -22.54 51.57
N GLY A 181 15.77 -21.95 51.41
CA GLY A 181 17.01 -22.54 51.88
C GLY A 181 17.00 -22.57 53.40
N PHE A 182 16.72 -23.74 53.97
CA PHE A 182 17.08 -24.04 55.35
C PHE A 182 18.43 -24.75 55.35
N SER A 183 19.47 -23.99 55.74
CA SER A 183 20.73 -24.50 56.23
C SER A 183 21.13 -23.60 57.39
N TYR A 184 21.19 -24.15 58.60
CA TYR A 184 22.37 -24.19 59.47
C TYR A 184 21.98 -24.52 60.93
N CYS A 185 22.75 -25.48 61.48
CA CYS A 185 22.97 -25.85 62.88
C CYS A 185 21.88 -26.59 63.64
#